data_AF-A0A7X6VZ52-F1
#
_entry.id   AF-A0A7X6VZ52-F1
#
_cell.length_a   1.000
_cell.length_b   1.000
_cell.length_c   1.000
_cell.angle_alpha   90.00
_cell.angle_beta   90.00
_cell.angle_gamma   90.00
#
_symmetry.space_group_name_H-M   'P 1'
#
loop_
_entity.id
_entity.type
_entity.pdbx_description
1 polymer ?
#
loop_
_entity_poly.entity_id
_entity_poly.type
_entity_poly.pdbx_seq_one_letter_code
_entity_poly.pdbx_strand_id
1 'polypeptide(L)'
;MTRPELLRLHQVLCDEARVLMQGKSEDYATGDDPLRNFRLAEAAGLATAEQGLLVRVCDKVARLIRFSQAGKLSVVDESVEDTAKDLINYCVLLIALVRDGE
;
A
#
# COMPACT_ATOMS: atom_id res chain seq x y z
N MET A 1 -2.84 -12.20 22.91
CA MET A 1 -3.51 -11.01 22.37
C MET A 1 -4.97 -11.02 22.82
N THR A 2 -5.41 -9.99 23.51
CA THR A 2 -6.81 -9.75 23.92
C THR A 2 -7.54 -8.88 22.88
N ARG A 3 -8.87 -8.79 22.95
CA ARG A 3 -9.65 -7.90 22.06
C ARG A 3 -9.20 -6.43 22.14
N PRO A 4 -9.00 -5.83 23.34
CA PRO A 4 -8.48 -4.46 23.44
C PRO A 4 -7.08 -4.30 22.83
N GLU A 5 -6.19 -5.29 23.00
CA GLU A 5 -4.85 -5.27 22.39
C GLU A 5 -4.91 -5.29 20.86
N LEU A 6 -5.78 -6.13 20.28
CA LEU A 6 -5.96 -6.21 18.83
C LEU A 6 -6.48 -4.88 18.24
N LEU A 7 -7.46 -4.26 18.88
CA LEU A 7 -8.00 -2.97 18.43
C LEU A 7 -6.96 -1.85 18.55
N ARG A 8 -6.14 -1.86 19.61
CA ARG A 8 -5.01 -0.94 19.74
C ARG A 8 -3.98 -1.15 18.64
N LEU A 9 -3.63 -2.40 18.35
CA LEU A 9 -2.69 -2.74 17.28
C LEU A 9 -3.19 -2.24 15.92
N HIS A 10 -4.48 -2.45 15.62
CA HIS A 10 -5.10 -1.93 14.41
C HIS A 10 -4.96 -0.40 14.31
N GLN A 11 -5.31 0.32 15.38
CA GLN A 11 -5.19 1.78 15.41
C GLN A 11 -3.75 2.24 15.12
N VAL A 12 -2.78 1.66 15.81
CA VAL A 12 -1.35 1.99 15.63
C VAL A 12 -0.90 1.75 14.18
N LEU A 13 -1.23 0.59 13.60
CA LEU A 13 -0.84 0.27 12.23
C LEU A 13 -1.47 1.23 11.20
N CYS A 14 -2.73 1.61 11.39
CA CYS A 14 -3.38 2.59 10.52
C CYS A 14 -2.75 3.99 10.65
N ASP A 15 -2.40 4.42 11.87
CA ASP A 15 -1.75 5.70 12.10
C ASP A 15 -0.35 5.74 11.47
N GLU A 16 0.43 4.68 11.64
CA GLU A 16 1.74 4.54 11.01
C GLU A 16 1.64 4.45 9.49
N ALA A 17 0.68 3.69 8.95
CA ALA A 17 0.43 3.60 7.52
C ALA A 17 0.12 4.98 6.93
N ARG A 18 -0.72 5.77 7.61
CA ARG A 18 -1.05 7.15 7.20
C ARG A 18 0.20 8.05 7.16
N VAL A 19 1.05 8.00 8.19
CA VAL A 19 2.32 8.77 8.22
C VAL A 19 3.26 8.33 7.10
N LEU A 20 3.37 7.01 6.86
CA LEU A 20 4.17 6.47 5.77
C LEU A 20 3.65 6.92 4.39
N MET A 21 2.33 6.93 4.19
CA MET A 21 1.71 7.42 2.95
C MET A 21 2.00 8.90 2.73
N GLN A 22 1.92 9.71 3.79
CA GLN A 22 2.23 11.14 3.74
C GLN A 22 3.68 11.36 3.28
N GLY A 23 4.65 10.67 3.88
CA GLY A 23 6.06 10.77 3.47
C GLY A 23 6.28 10.32 2.01
N LYS A 24 5.69 9.20 1.58
CA LYS A 24 5.79 8.74 0.19
C LYS A 24 5.10 9.68 -0.81
N SER A 25 4.02 10.33 -0.39
CA SER A 25 3.33 11.31 -1.24
C SER A 25 4.25 12.48 -1.59
N GLU A 26 5.15 12.88 -0.70
CA GLU A 26 6.13 13.93 -0.98
C GLU A 26 7.15 13.51 -2.05
N ASP A 27 7.45 12.21 -2.16
CA ASP A 27 8.38 11.67 -3.17
C ASP A 27 7.73 11.47 -4.55
N TYR A 28 6.46 11.08 -4.60
CA TYR A 28 5.78 10.66 -5.84
C TYR A 28 4.75 11.68 -6.38
N ALA A 29 4.12 12.47 -5.51
CA ALA A 29 3.16 13.49 -5.90
C ALA A 29 3.89 14.83 -6.08
N THR A 30 4.40 15.06 -7.28
CA THR A 30 4.90 16.39 -7.66
C THR A 30 3.74 17.22 -8.21
N GLY A 31 3.35 18.26 -7.47
CA GLY A 31 2.23 19.17 -7.81
C GLY A 31 0.93 18.82 -7.09
N ASP A 32 -0.20 19.22 -7.67
CA ASP A 32 -1.54 19.11 -7.04
C ASP A 32 -2.22 17.74 -7.20
N ASP A 33 -1.58 16.78 -7.86
CA ASP A 33 -2.17 15.45 -8.14
C ASP A 33 -1.53 14.33 -7.29
N PRO A 34 -2.19 13.90 -6.19
CA PRO A 34 -1.70 12.84 -5.31
C PRO A 34 -1.71 11.43 -5.94
N LEU A 35 -2.36 11.25 -7.10
CA LEU A 35 -2.54 9.95 -7.76
C LEU A 35 -1.76 9.83 -9.09
N ARG A 36 -0.95 10.84 -9.42
CA ARG A 36 -0.23 10.96 -10.69
C ARG A 36 0.58 9.72 -11.07
N ASN A 37 1.26 9.13 -10.10
CA ASN A 37 2.09 7.93 -10.29
C ASN A 37 1.26 6.70 -10.74
N PHE A 38 -0.01 6.61 -10.35
CA PHE A 38 -0.92 5.54 -10.78
C PHE A 38 -1.54 5.83 -12.15
N ARG A 39 -1.84 7.11 -12.43
CA ARG A 39 -2.35 7.57 -13.74
C ARG A 39 -1.30 7.51 -14.85
N LEU A 40 -0.01 7.46 -14.52
CA LEU A 40 1.06 7.39 -15.52
C LEU A 40 0.96 6.12 -16.38
N ALA A 41 0.63 4.96 -15.79
CA ALA A 41 0.46 3.71 -16.52
C ALA A 41 -0.72 3.77 -17.51
N GLU A 42 -1.77 4.47 -17.11
CA GLU A 42 -2.96 4.71 -17.92
C GLU A 42 -2.67 5.69 -19.06
N ALA A 43 -1.97 6.79 -18.78
CA ALA A 43 -1.53 7.74 -19.79
C ALA A 43 -0.60 7.11 -20.84
N ALA A 44 0.16 6.08 -20.46
CA ALA A 44 1.00 5.29 -21.36
C ALA A 44 0.24 4.20 -22.12
N GLY A 45 -1.06 3.99 -21.86
CA GLY A 45 -1.89 2.97 -22.49
C GLY A 45 -1.56 1.53 -22.08
N LEU A 46 -0.96 1.34 -20.90
CA LEU A 46 -0.47 0.03 -20.44
C LEU A 46 -1.50 -0.72 -19.58
N ALA A 47 -2.16 -0.01 -18.67
CA ALA A 47 -3.17 -0.52 -17.74
C ALA A 47 -3.97 0.64 -17.14
N THR A 48 -5.17 0.41 -16.62
CA THR A 48 -5.86 1.44 -15.81
C THR A 48 -5.09 1.68 -14.51
N ALA A 49 -5.31 2.83 -13.87
CA ALA A 49 -4.66 3.14 -12.59
C ALA A 49 -4.95 2.08 -11.51
N GLU A 50 -6.18 1.58 -11.45
CA GLU A 50 -6.59 0.52 -10.51
C GLU A 50 -5.90 -0.80 -10.83
N GLN A 51 -5.82 -1.18 -12.12
CA GLN A 51 -5.12 -2.39 -12.53
C GLN A 51 -3.64 -2.33 -12.14
N GLY A 52 -2.98 -1.19 -12.38
CA GLY A 52 -1.60 -0.97 -11.97
C GLY A 52 -1.42 -1.07 -10.45
N LEU A 53 -2.34 -0.48 -9.67
CA LEU A 53 -2.31 -0.57 -8.21
C LEU A 53 -2.52 -2.01 -7.70
N LEU A 54 -3.44 -2.77 -8.31
CA LEU A 54 -3.71 -4.16 -7.95
C LEU A 54 -2.51 -5.08 -8.22
N VAL A 55 -1.71 -4.81 -9.26
CA VAL A 55 -0.43 -5.51 -9.47
C VAL A 55 0.50 -5.30 -8.28
N ARG A 56 0.59 -4.07 -7.74
CA ARG A 56 1.42 -3.77 -6.57
C ARG A 56 0.91 -4.47 -5.31
N VAL A 57 -0.41 -4.62 -5.16
CA VAL A 57 -1.01 -5.45 -4.10
C VAL A 57 -0.59 -6.90 -4.25
N CYS A 58 -0.66 -7.47 -5.45
CA CYS A 58 -0.23 -8.84 -5.72
C CYS A 58 1.25 -9.07 -5.35
N ASP A 59 2.14 -8.13 -5.67
CA ASP A 59 3.56 -8.21 -5.29
C ASP A 59 3.74 -8.31 -3.76
N LYS A 60 3.01 -7.48 -3.01
CA LYS A 60 3.06 -7.45 -1.54
C LYS A 60 2.44 -8.71 -0.92
N VAL A 61 1.34 -9.22 -1.48
CA VAL A 61 0.75 -10.49 -1.05
C VAL A 61 1.70 -11.65 -1.33
N ALA A 62 2.34 -11.70 -2.50
CA ALA A 62 3.32 -12.72 -2.83
C ALA A 62 4.49 -12.74 -1.84
N ARG A 63 4.92 -11.56 -1.37
CA ARG A 63 5.92 -11.43 -0.31
C ARG A 63 5.45 -12.05 1.02
N LEU A 64 4.22 -11.77 1.44
CA LEU A 64 3.65 -12.34 2.68
C LEU A 64 3.49 -13.86 2.58
N ILE A 65 3.11 -14.38 1.42
CA ILE A 65 3.05 -15.84 1.16
C ILE A 65 4.43 -16.47 1.36
N ARG A 66 5.48 -15.86 0.79
CA ARG A 66 6.87 -16.35 0.98
C ARG A 66 7.28 -16.36 2.44
N PHE A 67 6.96 -15.30 3.19
CA PHE A 67 7.21 -15.26 4.63
C PHE A 67 6.47 -16.39 5.36
N SER A 68 5.19 -16.58 5.07
CA SER A 68 4.38 -17.64 5.69
C SER A 68 4.92 -19.04 5.42
N GLN A 69 5.58 -19.26 4.29
CA GLN A 69 6.14 -20.57 3.91
C GLN A 69 7.57 -20.79 4.46
N ALA A 70 8.40 -19.74 4.47
CA ALA A 70 9.82 -19.85 4.80
C ALA A 70 10.17 -19.41 6.24
N GLY A 71 9.25 -18.75 6.94
CA GLY A 71 9.45 -18.17 8.27
C GLY A 71 10.40 -16.96 8.30
N LYS A 72 10.94 -16.54 7.14
CA LYS A 72 11.84 -15.39 7.01
C LYS A 72 11.64 -14.67 5.67
N LEU A 73 11.86 -13.36 5.67
CA LEU A 73 11.96 -12.55 4.47
C LEU A 73 13.43 -12.47 4.03
N SER A 74 13.69 -12.60 2.73
CA SER A 74 15.05 -12.48 2.18
C SER A 74 15.54 -11.04 2.07
N VAL A 75 14.62 -10.07 2.08
CA VAL A 75 14.91 -8.64 2.02
C VAL A 75 14.94 -8.12 3.45
N VAL A 76 16.11 -7.66 3.89
CA VAL A 76 16.39 -7.26 5.28
C VAL A 76 15.65 -5.97 5.66
N ASP A 77 15.43 -5.07 4.70
CA ASP A 77 14.93 -3.72 4.95
C ASP A 77 13.40 -3.55 4.85
N GLU A 78 12.63 -4.64 4.72
CA GLU A 78 11.16 -4.55 4.79
C GLU A 78 10.63 -5.68 5.67
N SER A 79 9.99 -5.30 6.78
CA SER A 79 9.34 -6.24 7.68
C SER A 79 7.97 -6.69 7.15
N VAL A 80 7.38 -7.69 7.82
CA VAL A 80 5.98 -8.10 7.61
C VAL A 80 5.03 -6.95 7.94
N GLU A 81 5.32 -6.18 8.99
CA GLU A 81 4.53 -5.03 9.40
C GLU A 81 4.59 -3.91 8.37
N ASP A 82 5.77 -3.64 7.78
CA ASP A 82 5.90 -2.66 6.70
C ASP A 82 5.10 -3.08 5.46
N THR A 83 5.13 -4.37 5.13
CA THR A 83 4.33 -4.93 4.04
C THR A 83 2.83 -4.79 4.32
N ALA A 84 2.39 -5.00 5.56
CA ALA A 84 0.99 -4.82 5.97
C ALA A 84 0.55 -3.34 5.90
N LYS A 85 1.41 -2.40 6.34
CA LYS A 85 1.16 -0.96 6.22
C LYS A 85 1.05 -0.51 4.76
N ASP A 86 1.90 -1.04 3.87
CA ASP A 86 1.78 -0.78 2.43
C ASP A 86 0.45 -1.28 1.86
N LEU A 87 -0.02 -2.47 2.28
CA LEU A 87 -1.33 -2.99 1.87
C LEU A 87 -2.49 -2.13 2.36
N ILE A 88 -2.45 -1.65 3.60
CA ILE A 88 -3.43 -0.68 4.13
C ILE A 88 -3.49 0.55 3.23
N ASN A 89 -2.32 1.13 2.91
CA ASN A 89 -2.23 2.31 2.06
C ASN A 89 -2.73 2.05 0.62
N TYR A 90 -2.41 0.90 0.03
CA TYR A 90 -2.93 0.54 -1.29
C TYR A 90 -4.45 0.33 -1.30
N CYS A 91 -5.04 -0.21 -0.23
CA CYS A 91 -6.50 -0.24 -0.11
C CYS A 91 -7.11 1.17 -0.06
N VAL A 92 -6.50 2.10 0.69
CA VAL A 92 -6.95 3.50 0.74
C VAL A 92 -6.82 4.18 -0.63
N LEU A 93 -5.69 4.00 -1.31
CA LEU A 93 -5.45 4.56 -2.65
C LEU A 93 -6.39 3.98 -3.70
N LEU A 94 -6.75 2.70 -3.60
CA LEU A 94 -7.74 2.08 -4.49
C LEU A 94 -9.11 2.75 -4.32
N ILE A 95 -9.54 2.97 -3.09
CA ILE A 95 -10.80 3.70 -2.81
C ILE A 95 -10.72 5.14 -3.32
N ALA A 96 -9.57 5.80 -3.20
CA ALA A 96 -9.38 7.15 -3.74
C ALA A 96 -9.52 7.17 -5.27
N LEU A 97 -8.89 6.24 -6.00
CA LEU A 97 -9.01 6.12 -7.45
C LEU A 97 -10.45 5.86 -7.89
N VAL A 98 -11.14 4.92 -7.24
CA VAL A 98 -12.54 4.59 -7.56
C VAL A 98 -13.47 5.79 -7.37
N ARG A 99 -13.27 6.58 -6.30
CA ARG A 99 -14.09 7.77 -6.02
C ARG A 99 -13.74 8.99 -6.86
N ASP A 100 -12.53 9.06 -7.38
CA ASP A 100 -12.09 10.15 -8.26
C ASP A 100 -12.64 9.98 -9.69
N GLY A 101 -12.90 8.73 -10.11
CA GLY A 101 -13.54 8.40 -11.39
C GLY A 101 -15.08 8.46 -11.39
N GLU A 102 -15.73 8.71 -10.25
CA GLU A 102 -17.18 8.98 -10.11
C GLU A 102 -17.52 10.45 -10.34
#